data_AF-A8UCS6-F1
#
_entry.id   AF-A8UCS6-F1
#
_cell.length_a   1.000
_cell.length_b   1.000
_cell.length_c   1.000
_cell.angle_alpha   90.00
_cell.angle_beta   90.00
_cell.angle_gamma   90.00
#
_symmetry.space_group_name_H-M   'P 1'
#
loop_
_entity.id
_entity.type
_entity.pdbx_description
1 polymer ?
#
loop_
_entity_poly.entity_id
_entity_poly.type
_entity_poly.pdbx_seq_one_letter_code
_entity_poly.pdbx_strand_id
1 'polypeptide(L)'
;MQIEHYDKINAIKWIGIITMTIDHVGYYLFPHLIWLRIIGRIAFPCFLYTTIQATEQTRNFKRYLFQLIGAGIVTIPISLYSGTIFNVLFTLALVAISVKDKRFFVLALVL
;
A
#
# COMPACT_ATOMS: atom_id res chain seq x y z
N MET A 1 -13.50 22.40 7.53
CA MET A 1 -13.80 20.94 7.57
C MET A 1 -13.00 20.14 6.53
N GLN A 2 -12.93 20.53 5.24
CA GLN A 2 -12.14 19.78 4.24
C GLN A 2 -10.61 19.80 4.46
N ILE A 3 -10.05 20.90 4.98
CA ILE A 3 -8.60 21.02 5.23
C ILE A 3 -8.14 20.05 6.33
N GLU A 4 -8.87 20.00 7.45
CA GLU A 4 -8.56 19.10 8.56
C GLU A 4 -8.63 17.61 8.15
N HIS A 5 -9.54 17.25 7.25
CA HIS A 5 -9.63 15.90 6.70
C HIS A 5 -8.41 15.55 5.84
N TYR A 6 -7.95 16.49 5.02
CA TYR A 6 -6.76 16.33 4.18
C TYR A 6 -5.48 16.14 5.02
N ASP A 7 -5.34 16.89 6.11
CA ASP A 7 -4.20 16.79 7.01
C ASP A 7 -4.13 15.42 7.71
N LYS A 8 -5.29 14.87 8.12
CA LYS A 8 -5.37 13.53 8.71
C LYS A 8 -4.92 12.44 7.73
N ILE A 9 -5.36 12.52 6.47
CA ILE A 9 -4.94 11.56 5.43
C ILE A 9 -3.41 11.61 5.23
N ASN A 10 -2.84 12.80 5.19
CA ASN A 10 -1.40 12.97 5.03
C ASN A 10 -0.64 12.39 6.22
N ALA A 11 -1.12 12.60 7.45
CA ALA A 11 -0.54 11.97 8.64
C ALA A 11 -0.57 10.43 8.54
N ILE A 12 -1.70 9.84 8.12
CA ILE A 12 -1.82 8.38 7.94
C ILE A 12 -0.87 7.87 6.86
N LYS A 13 -0.70 8.60 5.75
CA LYS A 13 0.27 8.25 4.71
C LYS A 13 1.69 8.23 5.26
N TRP A 14 2.09 9.25 6.02
CA TRP A 14 3.42 9.30 6.63
C TRP A 14 3.65 8.17 7.63
N ILE A 15 2.65 7.88 8.47
CA ILE A 15 2.71 6.74 9.40
C ILE A 15 2.88 5.43 8.64
N GLY A 16 2.12 5.22 7.55
CA GLY A 16 2.25 4.04 6.69
C GLY A 16 3.64 3.90 6.07
N ILE A 17 4.20 4.98 5.54
CA ILE A 17 5.56 4.99 4.96
C ILE A 17 6.60 4.65 6.02
N ILE A 18 6.56 5.31 7.18
CA ILE A 18 7.54 5.10 8.27
C ILE A 18 7.47 3.65 8.76
N THR A 19 6.28 3.13 9.02
CA THR A 19 6.10 1.75 9.50
C THR A 19 6.54 0.71 8.47
N MET A 20 6.27 0.92 7.18
CA MET A 20 6.75 0.04 6.10
C MET A 20 8.27 0.11 5.95
N THR A 21 8.87 1.28 6.08
CA THR A 21 10.34 1.41 6.06
C THR A 21 10.97 0.69 7.24
N ILE A 22 10.40 0.82 8.45
CA ILE A 22 10.87 0.09 9.64
C ILE A 22 10.76 -1.43 9.43
N ASP A 23 9.69 -1.92 8.79
CA ASP A 23 9.54 -3.34 8.42
C ASP A 23 10.69 -3.83 7.54
N HIS A 24 10.98 -3.11 6.45
CA HIS A 24 12.05 -3.47 5.53
C HIS A 24 13.43 -3.35 6.18
N VAL A 25 13.68 -2.29 6.94
CA VAL A 25 14.94 -2.14 7.70
C VAL A 25 15.08 -3.27 8.72
N GLY A 26 14.02 -3.63 9.44
CA GLY A 26 14.00 -4.77 10.36
C GLY A 26 14.29 -6.09 9.65
N TYR A 27 13.70 -6.32 8.49
CA TYR A 27 13.94 -7.51 7.66
C TYR A 27 15.40 -7.63 7.21
N TYR A 28 16.02 -6.53 6.79
CA TYR A 28 17.39 -6.54 6.29
C TYR A 28 18.47 -6.48 7.38
N LEU A 29 18.29 -5.66 8.42
CA LEU A 29 19.31 -5.43 9.46
C LEU A 29 19.19 -6.39 10.66
N PHE A 30 17.97 -6.75 11.07
CA PHE A 30 17.73 -7.51 12.30
C PHE A 30 16.61 -8.55 12.15
N PRO A 31 16.81 -9.60 11.34
CA PRO A 31 15.77 -10.61 11.06
C PRO A 31 15.29 -11.39 12.30
N HIS A 32 16.07 -11.37 13.40
CA HIS A 32 15.71 -12.04 14.66
C HIS A 32 14.66 -11.26 15.48
N LEU A 33 14.48 -9.96 15.22
CA LEU A 33 13.54 -9.11 15.96
C LEU A 33 12.16 -9.08 15.27
N ILE A 34 11.38 -10.14 15.50
CA ILE A 34 10.03 -10.33 14.91
C ILE A 34 9.08 -9.17 15.25
N TRP A 35 9.28 -8.49 16.39
CA TRP A 35 8.46 -7.35 16.82
C TRP A 35 8.46 -6.18 15.83
N LEU A 36 9.60 -5.89 15.17
CA LEU A 36 9.65 -4.83 14.15
C LEU A 36 8.75 -5.17 12.95
N ARG A 37 8.65 -6.47 12.64
CA ARG A 37 7.82 -6.99 11.55
C ARG A 37 6.32 -6.90 11.87
N ILE A 38 5.94 -7.02 13.14
CA ILE A 38 4.55 -6.85 13.58
C ILE A 38 4.11 -5.40 13.41
N ILE A 39 4.97 -4.45 13.78
CA ILE A 39 4.72 -3.01 13.59
C ILE A 39 4.59 -2.68 12.11
N GLY A 40 5.44 -3.28 11.28
CA GLY A 40 5.40 -3.16 9.82
C GLY A 40 4.05 -3.53 9.18
N ARG A 41 3.34 -4.51 9.74
CA ARG A 41 2.02 -4.93 9.23
C ARG A 41 0.94 -3.87 9.37
N ILE A 42 1.11 -2.88 10.25
CA ILE A 42 0.19 -1.73 10.39
C ILE A 42 0.27 -0.81 9.16
N ALA A 43 1.37 -0.84 8.40
CA ALA A 43 1.49 -0.06 7.18
C ALA A 43 0.41 -0.42 6.15
N PHE A 44 0.06 -1.70 6.04
CA PHE A 44 -0.91 -2.18 5.06
C PHE A 44 -2.32 -1.57 5.25
N PRO A 45 -2.96 -1.61 6.42
CA PRO A 45 -4.26 -0.96 6.62
C PRO A 45 -4.20 0.56 6.48
N CYS A 46 -3.08 1.21 6.84
CA CYS A 46 -2.89 2.63 6.57
C CYS A 46 -2.91 2.93 5.07
N PHE A 47 -2.15 2.18 4.27
CA PHE A 47 -2.15 2.34 2.82
C PHE A 47 -3.50 2.01 2.20
N LEU A 48 -4.17 0.95 2.63
CA LEU A 48 -5.53 0.60 2.19
C LEU A 48 -6.49 1.78 2.35
N TYR A 49 -6.56 2.37 3.55
CA TYR A 49 -7.43 3.51 3.82
C TYR A 49 -7.14 4.68 2.87
N THR A 50 -5.85 5.02 2.72
CA THR A 50 -5.44 6.14 1.85
C THR A 50 -5.70 5.86 0.37
N THR A 51 -5.60 4.61 -0.08
CA THR A 51 -5.88 4.17 -1.45
C THR A 51 -7.36 4.22 -1.77
N ILE A 52 -8.23 3.76 -0.85
CA ILE A 52 -9.69 3.86 -1.00
C ILE A 52 -10.09 5.32 -1.18
N GLN A 53 -9.61 6.18 -0.27
CA GLN A 53 -9.94 7.61 -0.31
C GLN A 53 -9.37 8.31 -1.56
N ALA A 54 -8.14 7.97 -1.95
CA ALA A 54 -7.55 8.47 -3.19
C ALA A 54 -8.32 8.00 -4.43
N THR A 55 -8.87 6.78 -4.41
CA THR A 55 -9.66 6.22 -5.51
C THR A 55 -10.99 6.96 -5.67
N GLU A 56 -11.70 7.21 -4.56
CA GLU A 56 -12.97 7.95 -4.57
C GLU A 56 -12.79 9.40 -5.02
N GLN A 57 -11.69 10.05 -4.61
CA GLN A 57 -11.42 11.44 -4.93
C GLN A 57 -10.78 11.64 -6.32
N THR A 58 -10.27 10.57 -6.94
CA THR A 58 -9.56 10.64 -8.22
C THR A 58 -10.52 10.79 -9.40
N ARG A 59 -10.37 11.91 -10.14
CA ARG A 59 -11.09 12.15 -11.41
C ARG A 59 -10.65 11.22 -12.55
N ASN A 60 -9.38 10.76 -12.55
CA ASN A 60 -8.77 9.96 -13.62
C ASN A 60 -8.25 8.60 -13.12
N PHE A 61 -9.17 7.66 -12.88
CA PHE A 61 -8.87 6.33 -12.31
C PHE A 61 -7.82 5.53 -13.11
N LYS A 62 -7.90 5.53 -14.45
CA LYS A 62 -6.96 4.79 -15.30
C LYS A 62 -5.51 5.22 -15.09
N ARG A 63 -5.26 6.53 -14.90
CA ARG A 63 -3.93 7.07 -14.68
C ARG A 63 -3.39 6.68 -13.30
N TYR A 64 -4.25 6.71 -12.27
CA TYR A 64 -3.90 6.27 -10.93
C TYR A 64 -3.53 4.78 -10.90
N LEU A 65 -4.33 3.94 -11.55
CA LEU A 65 -4.06 2.51 -11.66
C LEU A 65 -2.74 2.23 -12.40
N PHE A 66 -2.48 2.96 -13.49
CA PHE A 66 -1.23 2.82 -14.25
C PHE A 66 -0.01 3.25 -13.43
N GLN A 67 -0.15 4.27 -12.57
CA GLN A 67 0.93 4.67 -11.65
C GLN A 67 1.22 3.59 -10.60
N LEU A 68 0.19 2.99 -10.01
CA LEU A 68 0.33 1.87 -9.06
C LEU A 68 1.01 0.66 -9.69
N ILE A 69 0.53 0.22 -10.86
CA ILE A 69 1.09 -0.91 -11.60
C ILE A 69 2.51 -0.60 -12.07
N GLY A 70 2.74 0.61 -12.62
CA GLY A 70 4.07 1.05 -13.05
C GLY A 70 5.08 1.06 -11.90
N ALA A 71 4.69 1.60 -10.74
CA ALA A 71 5.53 1.55 -9.54
C ALA A 71 5.77 0.11 -9.06
N GLY A 72 4.76 -0.76 -9.13
CA GLY A 72 4.87 -2.20 -8.85
C GLY A 72 5.88 -2.90 -9.76
N ILE A 73 5.87 -2.58 -11.06
CA ILE A 73 6.81 -3.14 -12.04
C ILE A 73 8.25 -2.68 -11.76
N VAL A 74 8.43 -1.37 -11.50
CA VAL A 74 9.76 -0.80 -11.17
C VAL A 74 10.35 -1.44 -9.91
N THR A 75 9.52 -1.89 -9.00
CA THR A 75 9.94 -2.50 -7.74
C THR A 75 10.11 -4.03 -7.82
N ILE A 76 9.79 -4.68 -8.96
CA ILE A 76 10.08 -6.10 -9.24
C ILE A 76 11.57 -6.45 -9.07
N PRO A 77 12.55 -5.74 -9.69
CA PRO A 77 13.97 -6.10 -9.54
C PRO A 77 14.44 -6.05 -8.08
N ILE A 78 13.92 -5.09 -7.30
CA ILE A 78 14.20 -4.96 -5.87
C ILE A 78 13.55 -6.10 -5.08
N SER A 79 12.31 -6.47 -5.45
CA SER A 79 11.55 -7.56 -4.81
C SER A 79 12.20 -8.93 -5.06
N LEU A 80 12.75 -9.15 -6.26
CA LEU A 80 13.50 -10.36 -6.62
C LEU A 80 14.76 -10.52 -5.77
N TYR A 81 15.46 -9.41 -5.49
CA TYR A 81 16.63 -9.41 -4.61
C TYR A 81 16.26 -9.72 -3.14
N SER A 82 15.06 -9.31 -2.70
CA SER A 82 14.57 -9.53 -1.33
C SER A 82 13.95 -10.92 -1.09
N GLY A 83 13.65 -11.66 -2.16
CA GLY A 83 12.90 -12.92 -2.09
C GLY A 83 11.38 -12.75 -1.85
N THR A 84 10.88 -11.51 -1.89
CA THR A 84 9.45 -11.20 -1.74
C THR A 84 8.79 -11.23 -3.11
N ILE A 85 8.07 -12.31 -3.44
CA ILE A 85 7.49 -12.52 -4.78
C ILE A 85 6.30 -11.57 -5.04
N PHE A 86 5.57 -11.16 -4.00
CA PHE A 86 4.38 -10.31 -4.13
C PHE A 86 4.63 -8.88 -3.68
N ASN A 87 4.36 -7.95 -4.59
CA ASN A 87 4.47 -6.52 -4.29
C ASN A 87 3.16 -5.98 -3.75
N VAL A 88 3.22 -5.32 -2.59
CA VAL A 88 2.05 -4.67 -1.95
C VAL A 88 1.34 -3.69 -2.90
N LEU A 89 2.08 -3.09 -3.85
CA LEU A 89 1.53 -2.16 -4.84
C LEU A 89 0.52 -2.83 -5.77
N PHE A 90 0.67 -4.11 -6.11
CA PHE A 90 -0.31 -4.85 -6.90
C PHE A 90 -1.59 -5.10 -6.11
N THR A 91 -1.48 -5.43 -4.82
CA THR A 91 -2.65 -5.58 -3.94
C THR A 91 -3.41 -4.27 -3.82
N LEU A 92 -2.71 -3.14 -3.63
CA LEU A 92 -3.33 -1.81 -3.60
C LEU A 92 -3.99 -1.44 -4.94
N ALA A 93 -3.40 -1.84 -6.07
CA ALA A 93 -4.03 -1.66 -7.39
C ALA A 93 -5.34 -2.45 -7.53
N LEU A 94 -5.37 -3.69 -7.06
CA LEU A 94 -6.58 -4.53 -7.03
C LEU A 94 -7.66 -3.95 -6.13
N VAL A 95 -7.28 -3.45 -4.94
CA VAL A 95 -8.21 -2.77 -4.03
C VAL A 95 -8.80 -1.52 -4.68
N ALA A 96 -7.98 -0.71 -5.36
CA ALA A 96 -8.47 0.45 -6.10
C ALA A 96 -9.49 0.06 -7.18
N ILE A 97 -9.28 -1.05 -7.89
CA ILE A 97 -10.26 -1.59 -8.86
C ILE A 97 -11.54 -2.03 -8.16
N SER A 98 -11.42 -2.75 -7.05
CA SER A 98 -12.53 -3.26 -6.24
C SER A 98 -13.44 -2.14 -5.71
N VAL A 99 -12.87 -1.02 -5.28
CA VAL A 99 -13.64 0.16 -4.82
C VAL A 99 -14.54 0.70 -5.92
N LYS A 100 -14.08 0.67 -7.17
CA LYS A 100 -14.83 1.19 -8.32
C LYS A 100 -15.79 0.16 -8.91
N ASP A 101 -15.44 -1.12 -8.84
CA ASP A 101 -16.24 -2.23 -9.37
C ASP A 101 -16.40 -3.32 -8.30
N LYS A 102 -17.57 -3.31 -7.64
CA LYS A 102 -17.89 -4.18 -6.49
C LYS A 102 -17.77 -5.68 -6.79
N ARG A 103 -17.74 -6.08 -8.07
CA ARG A 103 -17.58 -7.48 -8.50
C ARG A 103 -16.21 -8.07 -8.11
N PHE A 104 -15.19 -7.23 -7.96
CA PHE A 104 -13.82 -7.66 -7.62
C PHE A 104 -13.51 -7.61 -6.11
N PHE A 105 -14.51 -7.31 -5.27
CA PHE A 105 -14.33 -7.21 -3.82
C PHE A 105 -13.83 -8.50 -3.17
N VAL A 106 -14.37 -9.65 -3.62
CA VAL A 106 -13.95 -10.95 -3.10
C VAL A 106 -12.49 -11.25 -3.47
N LEU A 107 -12.05 -10.87 -4.67
CA LEU A 107 -10.66 -11.08 -5.12
C LEU A 107 -9.66 -10.21 -4.36
N ALA A 108 -10.04 -8.98 -4.00
CA ALA A 108 -9.19 -8.08 -3.21
C ALA A 108 -9.08 -8.49 -1.73
N LEU A 109 -10.05 -9.24 -1.21
CA LEU A 109 -10.07 -9.71 0.18
C LEU A 109 -9.35 -11.04 0.38
N VAL A 110 -9.23 -11.85 -0.68
CA VAL A 110 -8.60 -13.18 -0.66
C VAL A 110 -7.09 -13.12 -0.93
N LEU A 111 -6.60 -12.05 -1.58
CA LEU A 111 -5.20 -11.87 -1.99
C LEU A 111 -4.37 -11.08 -0.96
#